data_AF-A0A498CNY0-F1
#
_entry.id   AF-A0A498CNY0-F1
#
_cell.length_a   1.000
_cell.length_b   1.000
_cell.length_c   1.000
_cell.angle_alpha   90.00
_cell.angle_beta   90.00
_cell.angle_gamma   90.00
#
_symmetry.space_group_name_H-M   'P 1'
#
loop_
_entity.id
_entity.type
_entity.pdbx_description
1 polymer ?
#
loop_
_entity_poly.entity_id
_entity_poly.type
_entity_poly.pdbx_seq_one_letter_code
_entity_poly.pdbx_strand_id
1 'polypeptide(L)'
;MIGWKKGYPRKGGFHMKRHLVRVLALAAAFLLTACAARLPSPEARRAPSTAESAVSAAPEALEPAPPLAVSLGDRAELVEAGAEAPVFPVSDPAELPLLPGGYAVTVTDAGGGTVFAGESGELGGFLPARNGGYAYEAAAGGTLYRFTVDCAFPVQLSLNAAARQGETVVLRTLYADGAELSAESDLGFSPRFFSAGDGSQIALLPVRYTTPAGVYGLTVTAGDEVLTREIVVEQREFEVQYLEMDAATAEETALSAAANAEWEEKVEPLKAVADPVQYWEGPFLQPVSGEITTQFGCIRYTNDDPTPSRHGGIDIAAKTGTDVLAANNGRVLFAERIQLTGNTVVIEHGYGLKSFYYHMDSLSVSAGDAVKKGDKIGEVGTTGYSTGPHLHFALAVNNVFVNPWTAFDPGI
;
A
#
# COMPACT_ATOMS: atom_id res chain seq x y z
N MET A 1 -1.95 20.19 -56.12
CA MET A 1 -1.41 21.57 -56.06
C MET A 1 -0.53 21.68 -54.81
N ILE A 2 0.42 22.64 -54.78
CA ILE A 2 1.10 23.23 -53.59
C ILE A 2 1.16 22.32 -52.33
N GLY A 3 2.28 21.72 -51.89
CA GLY A 3 3.68 21.85 -52.31
C GLY A 3 4.48 22.77 -51.37
N TRP A 4 5.28 22.18 -50.47
CA TRP A 4 6.27 22.90 -49.64
C TRP A 4 7.60 22.12 -49.60
N LYS A 5 8.71 22.80 -49.92
CA LYS A 5 10.08 22.32 -49.69
C LYS A 5 10.78 23.27 -48.72
N LYS A 6 11.37 22.73 -47.66
CA LYS A 6 12.50 23.35 -46.94
C LYS A 6 13.50 22.26 -46.55
N GLY A 7 14.77 22.64 -46.50
CA GLY A 7 15.89 21.81 -46.04
C GLY A 7 16.94 22.71 -45.39
N TYR A 8 18.20 22.25 -45.37
CA TYR A 8 19.34 22.74 -44.56
C TYR A 8 19.32 22.27 -43.09
N PRO A 9 20.50 22.01 -42.47
CA PRO A 9 21.68 21.38 -43.08
C PRO A 9 22.41 20.34 -42.19
N ARG A 10 23.16 19.42 -42.81
CA ARG A 10 24.17 18.60 -42.10
C ARG A 10 25.41 19.43 -41.74
N LYS A 11 25.74 19.54 -40.45
CA LYS A 11 27.07 19.78 -39.84
C LYS A 11 26.91 19.51 -38.33
N GLY A 12 27.86 18.87 -37.62
CA GLY A 12 29.09 18.20 -38.02
C GLY A 12 29.64 17.41 -36.82
N GLY A 13 30.45 16.37 -37.05
CA GLY A 13 30.95 15.52 -35.96
C GLY A 13 31.97 16.23 -35.06
N PHE A 14 31.97 15.91 -33.77
CA PHE A 14 32.99 16.34 -32.82
C PHE A 14 33.70 15.13 -32.21
N HIS A 15 35.03 15.12 -32.29
CA HIS A 15 35.90 14.07 -31.75
C HIS A 15 36.98 14.71 -30.88
N MET A 16 36.81 14.67 -29.55
CA MET A 16 37.84 15.01 -28.57
C MET A 16 37.55 14.18 -27.30
N LYS A 17 38.28 13.10 -27.02
CA LYS A 17 39.68 12.97 -26.56
C LYS A 17 39.78 12.90 -25.02
N ARG A 18 40.26 11.75 -24.54
CA ARG A 18 40.57 11.45 -23.12
C ARG A 18 41.80 12.24 -22.63
N HIS A 19 41.69 12.95 -21.51
CA HIS A 19 42.74 13.23 -20.49
C HIS A 19 41.96 13.60 -19.20
N LEU A 20 42.11 13.03 -18.00
CA LEU A 20 43.25 12.57 -17.17
C LEU A 20 43.97 13.72 -16.41
N VAL A 21 44.35 13.44 -15.14
CA VAL A 21 44.82 14.34 -14.04
C VAL A 21 43.65 14.90 -13.21
N ARG A 22 43.40 14.57 -11.93
CA ARG A 22 44.15 14.30 -10.66
C ARG A 22 44.39 15.55 -9.76
N VAL A 23 44.35 15.33 -8.44
CA VAL A 23 44.65 16.27 -7.32
C VAL A 23 43.50 17.29 -7.10
N LEU A 24 43.02 17.66 -5.89
CA LEU A 24 43.54 17.58 -4.50
C LEU A 24 42.80 16.59 -3.55
N ALA A 25 43.26 16.55 -2.29
CA ALA A 25 42.66 15.87 -1.14
C ALA A 25 42.84 16.71 0.16
N LEU A 26 42.41 16.17 1.31
CA LEU A 26 42.39 16.76 2.68
C LEU A 26 41.28 17.81 2.95
N ALA A 27 40.75 17.97 4.17
CA ALA A 27 40.66 17.05 5.33
C ALA A 27 39.73 17.64 6.43
N ALA A 28 39.06 16.78 7.22
CA ALA A 28 38.58 17.08 8.58
C ALA A 28 38.24 15.77 9.34
N ALA A 29 38.83 15.53 10.51
CA ALA A 29 38.47 14.41 11.40
C ALA A 29 38.97 14.66 12.85
N PHE A 30 38.05 14.67 13.83
CA PHE A 30 38.21 14.66 15.31
C PHE A 30 36.79 14.77 15.92
N LEU A 31 36.39 14.21 17.07
CA LEU A 31 36.94 13.22 18.03
C LEU A 31 35.94 12.01 18.10
N LEU A 32 36.06 10.87 18.83
CA LEU A 32 36.71 10.46 20.09
C LEU A 32 36.02 11.03 21.37
N THR A 33 35.63 10.28 22.42
CA THR A 33 35.70 8.82 22.67
C THR A 33 34.61 8.35 23.69
N ALA A 34 34.24 7.07 23.61
CA ALA A 34 33.72 6.15 24.64
C ALA A 34 33.11 6.62 25.99
N CYS A 35 32.08 5.87 26.42
CA CYS A 35 32.01 5.35 27.78
C CYS A 35 31.44 3.91 27.78
N ALA A 36 31.97 3.01 28.61
CA ALA A 36 31.52 1.62 28.68
C ALA A 36 31.81 0.96 30.05
N ALA A 37 30.76 0.42 30.68
CA ALA A 37 30.84 -0.49 31.83
C ALA A 37 29.70 -1.53 31.67
N ARG A 38 29.95 -2.82 31.47
CA ARG A 38 30.52 -3.85 32.37
C ARG A 38 29.67 -4.14 33.62
N LEU A 39 28.88 -5.20 33.49
CA LEU A 39 28.25 -5.99 34.55
C LEU A 39 29.28 -6.65 35.48
N PRO A 40 28.86 -7.03 36.70
CA PRO A 40 29.46 -8.14 37.44
C PRO A 40 28.43 -9.21 37.89
N SER A 41 28.81 -10.47 37.68
CA SER A 41 28.38 -11.70 38.37
C SER A 41 29.63 -12.63 38.39
N PRO A 42 29.68 -13.83 39.03
CA PRO A 42 28.59 -14.70 39.51
C PRO A 42 28.86 -15.36 40.90
N GLU A 43 28.44 -16.63 41.06
CA GLU A 43 28.63 -17.59 42.17
C GLU A 43 27.75 -17.38 43.43
N ALA A 44 26.81 -18.26 43.84
CA ALA A 44 26.55 -19.71 43.76
C ALA A 44 27.06 -20.54 44.96
N ARG A 45 26.12 -20.99 45.82
CA ARG A 45 26.27 -22.13 46.77
C ARG A 45 24.96 -22.93 46.83
N ARG A 46 25.04 -24.22 47.17
CA ARG A 46 23.90 -25.16 47.23
C ARG A 46 23.34 -25.33 48.65
N ALA A 47 22.09 -25.82 48.68
CA ALA A 47 21.25 -26.21 49.82
C ALA A 47 21.93 -27.08 50.91
N PRO A 48 21.26 -27.23 52.08
CA PRO A 48 20.33 -28.36 52.21
C PRO A 48 18.93 -27.98 52.73
N SER A 49 18.02 -28.96 52.77
CA SER A 49 16.62 -28.82 53.19
C SER A 49 16.38 -29.09 54.68
N THR A 50 15.43 -28.37 55.27
CA THR A 50 14.51 -28.89 56.29
C THR A 50 13.12 -28.33 56.02
N ALA A 51 12.07 -29.11 56.32
CA ALA A 51 10.69 -28.66 56.29
C ALA A 51 10.12 -28.74 57.71
N GLU A 52 9.54 -27.65 58.19
CA GLU A 52 8.74 -27.60 59.42
C GLU A 52 7.68 -26.49 59.27
N SER A 53 6.59 -26.56 60.04
CA SER A 53 5.35 -25.84 59.75
C SER A 53 4.89 -24.90 60.88
N ALA A 54 3.90 -24.06 60.55
CA ALA A 54 3.36 -22.96 61.37
C ALA A 54 4.35 -21.76 61.50
N VAL A 55 3.88 -20.52 61.68
CA VAL A 55 2.56 -20.04 62.13
C VAL A 55 1.87 -19.13 61.11
N SER A 56 0.53 -19.14 61.14
CA SER A 56 -0.34 -18.23 60.39
C SER A 56 -0.10 -16.76 60.76
N ALA A 57 0.54 -16.00 59.88
CA ALA A 57 0.22 -14.59 59.71
C ALA A 57 -0.90 -14.51 58.65
N ALA A 58 -1.95 -13.72 58.92
CA ALA A 58 -2.91 -13.39 57.88
C ALA A 58 -2.21 -12.58 56.76
N PRO A 59 -2.66 -12.66 55.50
CA PRO A 59 -2.25 -11.67 54.51
C PRO A 59 -2.65 -10.30 55.06
N GLU A 60 -1.67 -9.43 55.22
CA GLU A 60 -1.89 -8.01 55.48
C GLU A 60 -2.74 -7.49 54.31
N ALA A 61 -3.99 -7.11 54.59
CA ALA A 61 -4.90 -6.67 53.55
C ALA A 61 -4.29 -5.43 52.89
N LEU A 62 -4.06 -5.47 51.57
CA LEU A 62 -3.77 -4.25 50.84
C LEU A 62 -4.90 -3.28 51.17
N GLU A 63 -4.54 -2.10 51.69
CA GLU A 63 -5.52 -1.05 51.88
C GLU A 63 -6.17 -0.78 50.50
N PRO A 64 -7.51 -0.74 50.41
CA PRO A 64 -8.16 -0.48 49.13
C PRO A 64 -7.64 0.86 48.61
N ALA A 65 -7.17 0.86 47.37
CA ALA A 65 -6.53 2.04 46.78
C ALA A 65 -7.48 3.24 46.95
N PRO A 66 -7.01 4.38 47.52
CA PRO A 66 -7.89 5.50 47.82
C PRO A 66 -8.62 5.95 46.55
N PRO A 67 -9.93 6.22 46.61
CA PRO A 67 -10.77 6.45 45.43
C PRO A 67 -10.15 7.57 44.59
N LEU A 68 -9.62 7.18 43.43
CA LEU A 68 -8.64 8.01 42.74
C LEU A 68 -9.36 9.00 41.84
N ALA A 69 -9.43 10.25 42.29
CA ALA A 69 -9.77 11.39 41.44
C ALA A 69 -8.64 11.62 40.42
N VAL A 70 -8.62 10.80 39.36
CA VAL A 70 -7.72 11.01 38.23
C VAL A 70 -8.15 12.31 37.54
N SER A 71 -7.32 13.36 37.54
CA SER A 71 -7.55 14.48 36.61
C SER A 71 -7.15 14.04 35.19
N LEU A 72 -8.07 13.29 34.59
CA LEU A 72 -8.17 13.03 33.16
C LEU A 72 -8.65 14.32 32.49
N GLY A 73 -7.78 15.34 32.45
CA GLY A 73 -8.09 16.68 31.92
C GLY A 73 -9.33 17.30 32.59
N ASP A 74 -9.42 17.21 33.92
CA ASP A 74 -10.57 17.62 34.74
C ASP A 74 -11.92 16.91 34.43
N ARG A 75 -11.96 15.83 33.63
CA ARG A 75 -13.22 15.28 33.09
C ARG A 75 -13.66 13.89 33.52
N ALA A 76 -12.78 12.96 33.95
CA ALA A 76 -13.19 11.56 34.16
C ALA A 76 -12.93 11.00 35.56
N GLU A 77 -14.02 10.80 36.31
CA GLU A 77 -14.06 10.07 37.58
C GLU A 77 -14.04 8.56 37.33
N LEU A 78 -13.15 7.83 38.02
CA LEU A 78 -13.14 6.36 37.99
C LEU A 78 -14.18 5.80 38.98
N VAL A 79 -15.10 4.97 38.47
CA VAL A 79 -16.15 4.33 39.29
C VAL A 79 -15.87 2.84 39.44
N GLU A 80 -16.01 2.31 40.65
CA GLU A 80 -15.81 0.88 40.94
C GLU A 80 -16.84 -0.01 40.25
N ALA A 81 -16.41 -1.20 39.84
CA ALA A 81 -17.21 -2.17 39.08
C ALA A 81 -18.44 -2.68 39.87
N GLY A 82 -19.58 -2.01 39.67
CA GLY A 82 -20.86 -2.34 40.31
C GLY A 82 -21.91 -1.23 40.17
N ALA A 83 -21.48 0.01 39.94
CA ALA A 83 -22.36 1.11 39.54
C ALA A 83 -22.43 1.28 38.01
N GLU A 84 -23.29 2.19 37.55
CA GLU A 84 -23.39 2.60 36.14
C GLU A 84 -22.10 3.34 35.73
N ALA A 85 -21.46 2.89 34.65
CA ALA A 85 -20.18 3.44 34.20
C ALA A 85 -20.41 4.83 33.56
N PRO A 86 -19.69 5.88 33.99
CA PRO A 86 -19.86 7.22 33.45
C PRO A 86 -19.41 7.28 31.99
N VAL A 87 -20.11 8.11 31.20
CA VAL A 87 -19.83 8.33 29.77
C VAL A 87 -19.18 9.71 29.59
N PHE A 88 -17.99 9.74 29.00
CA PHE A 88 -17.20 10.95 28.78
C PHE A 88 -17.13 11.27 27.28
N PRO A 89 -17.79 12.34 26.80
CA PRO A 89 -17.70 12.73 25.40
C PRO A 89 -16.34 13.40 25.12
N VAL A 90 -15.68 12.98 24.04
CA VAL A 90 -14.35 13.46 23.65
C VAL A 90 -14.34 13.77 22.14
N SER A 91 -13.99 15.01 21.78
CA SER A 91 -14.09 15.53 20.41
C SER A 91 -12.76 15.92 19.77
N ASP A 92 -11.66 15.80 20.50
CA ASP A 92 -10.28 15.92 19.99
C ASP A 92 -9.51 14.66 20.42
N PRO A 93 -8.83 13.92 19.51
CA PRO A 93 -8.03 12.76 19.89
C PRO A 93 -6.91 13.09 20.91
N ALA A 94 -6.49 14.35 21.03
CA ALA A 94 -5.55 14.80 22.06
C ALA A 94 -6.17 14.89 23.48
N GLU A 95 -7.50 14.86 23.61
CA GLU A 95 -8.23 14.79 24.89
C GLU A 95 -8.54 13.33 25.33
N LEU A 96 -8.01 12.31 24.63
CA LEU A 96 -8.17 10.89 24.99
C LEU A 96 -7.54 10.54 26.36
N PRO A 97 -8.07 9.50 27.06
CA PRO A 97 -7.75 9.30 28.47
C PRO A 97 -6.34 8.75 28.71
N LEU A 98 -5.51 9.53 29.41
CA LEU A 98 -4.24 9.08 29.98
C LEU A 98 -4.44 8.60 31.42
N LEU A 99 -4.32 7.30 31.66
CA LEU A 99 -4.36 6.73 33.00
C LEU A 99 -2.97 6.76 33.67
N PRO A 100 -2.87 6.95 35.01
CA PRO A 100 -1.62 6.82 35.74
C PRO A 100 -1.05 5.40 35.57
N GLY A 101 0.28 5.27 35.54
CA GLY A 101 0.93 3.96 35.40
C GLY A 101 0.67 3.00 36.58
N GLY A 102 0.58 1.70 36.29
CA GLY A 102 0.36 0.64 37.29
C GLY A 102 -1.06 0.06 37.31
N TYR A 103 -1.89 0.42 36.33
CA TYR A 103 -3.16 -0.24 36.01
C TYR A 103 -3.00 -1.11 34.78
N ALA A 104 -3.48 -2.36 34.84
CA ALA A 104 -3.76 -3.16 33.65
C ALA A 104 -5.07 -2.65 33.02
N VAL A 105 -5.06 -2.33 31.73
CA VAL A 105 -6.16 -1.68 31.03
C VAL A 105 -6.61 -2.50 29.83
N THR A 106 -7.91 -2.73 29.72
CA THR A 106 -8.58 -3.27 28.54
C THR A 106 -9.52 -2.20 27.98
N VAL A 107 -9.51 -1.98 26.66
CA VAL A 107 -10.50 -1.14 25.97
C VAL A 107 -11.26 -1.99 24.97
N THR A 108 -12.58 -1.88 25.01
CA THR A 108 -13.53 -2.64 24.19
C THR A 108 -14.39 -1.68 23.38
N ASP A 109 -14.57 -1.93 22.09
CA ASP A 109 -15.44 -1.14 21.22
C ASP A 109 -16.93 -1.41 21.44
N ALA A 110 -17.80 -0.60 20.82
CA ALA A 110 -19.25 -0.76 20.86
C ALA A 110 -19.77 -2.09 20.26
N GLY A 111 -18.95 -2.84 19.51
CA GLY A 111 -19.25 -4.19 19.02
C GLY A 111 -18.87 -5.30 20.01
N GLY A 112 -18.20 -4.98 21.13
CA GLY A 112 -17.69 -5.95 22.09
C GLY A 112 -16.30 -6.49 21.76
N GLY A 113 -15.60 -5.91 20.77
CA GLY A 113 -14.24 -6.29 20.40
C GLY A 113 -13.20 -5.60 21.27
N THR A 114 -12.25 -6.34 21.85
CA THR A 114 -11.08 -5.76 22.53
C THR A 114 -10.16 -5.10 21.51
N VAL A 115 -10.07 -3.77 21.58
CA VAL A 115 -9.23 -2.93 20.69
C VAL A 115 -7.92 -2.51 21.33
N PHE A 116 -7.79 -2.61 22.66
CA PHE A 116 -6.54 -2.45 23.40
C PHE A 116 -6.53 -3.38 24.62
N ALA A 117 -5.39 -3.98 24.92
CA ALA A 117 -5.11 -4.65 26.20
C ALA A 117 -3.62 -4.52 26.51
N GLY A 118 -3.28 -3.91 27.66
CA GLY A 118 -1.91 -3.59 28.02
C GLY A 118 -1.80 -2.83 29.35
N GLU A 119 -0.65 -2.24 29.61
CA GLU A 119 -0.47 -1.35 30.76
C GLU A 119 -0.96 0.07 30.44
N SER A 120 -1.49 0.74 31.45
CA SER A 120 -1.88 2.17 31.45
C SER A 120 -0.85 3.13 30.85
N GLY A 121 0.45 2.84 30.99
CA GLY A 121 1.52 3.64 30.37
C GLY A 121 1.64 3.49 28.84
N GLU A 122 1.07 2.42 28.27
CA GLU A 122 1.03 2.14 26.82
C GLU A 122 -0.22 2.76 26.17
N LEU A 123 -1.26 3.03 26.97
CA LEU A 123 -2.55 3.60 26.54
C LEU A 123 -2.40 4.98 25.87
N GLY A 124 -1.38 5.75 26.21
CA GLY A 124 -1.11 7.05 25.55
C GLY A 124 -0.71 6.96 24.07
N GLY A 125 -0.49 5.75 23.54
CA GLY A 125 -0.36 5.49 22.10
C GLY A 125 -1.64 4.95 21.44
N PHE A 126 -2.70 4.68 22.20
CA PHE A 126 -3.97 4.17 21.67
C PHE A 126 -4.80 5.31 21.07
N LEU A 127 -5.04 5.23 19.76
CA LEU A 127 -6.05 6.02 19.06
C LEU A 127 -7.16 5.07 18.61
N PRO A 128 -8.43 5.33 18.95
CA PRO A 128 -9.58 4.73 18.29
C PRO A 128 -9.47 4.83 16.77
N ALA A 129 -9.85 3.78 16.05
CA ALA A 129 -9.93 3.82 14.59
C ALA A 129 -11.23 4.47 14.07
N ARG A 130 -12.22 4.64 14.96
CA ARG A 130 -13.62 4.99 14.66
C ARG A 130 -14.19 5.99 15.68
N ASN A 131 -15.32 6.59 15.34
CA ASN A 131 -16.16 7.32 16.29
C ASN A 131 -17.14 6.38 17.03
N GLY A 132 -17.69 6.85 18.16
CA GLY A 132 -18.62 6.14 19.03
C GLY A 132 -18.03 5.68 20.36
N GLY A 133 -18.79 4.85 21.07
CA GLY A 133 -18.49 4.43 22.45
C GLY A 133 -17.40 3.35 22.58
N TYR A 134 -16.48 3.59 23.52
CA TYR A 134 -15.41 2.67 23.93
C TYR A 134 -15.47 2.45 25.44
N ALA A 135 -15.64 1.21 25.88
CA ALA A 135 -15.65 0.84 27.29
C ALA A 135 -14.22 0.55 27.77
N TYR A 136 -13.80 1.26 28.82
CA TYR A 136 -12.49 1.11 29.47
C TYR A 136 -12.67 0.34 30.79
N GLU A 137 -11.92 -0.74 30.93
CA GLU A 137 -11.76 -1.49 32.17
C GLU A 137 -10.32 -1.33 32.67
N ALA A 138 -10.15 -0.74 33.86
CA ALA A 138 -8.83 -0.51 34.45
C ALA A 138 -8.73 -1.19 35.82
N ALA A 139 -7.76 -2.10 35.98
CA ALA A 139 -7.59 -2.90 37.19
C ALA A 139 -6.27 -2.58 37.90
N ALA A 140 -6.35 -2.25 39.20
CA ALA A 140 -5.20 -2.02 40.07
C ALA A 140 -5.53 -2.40 41.53
N GLY A 141 -4.56 -2.97 42.26
CA GLY A 141 -4.72 -3.31 43.69
C GLY A 141 -5.79 -4.36 44.04
N GLY A 142 -6.44 -4.97 43.04
CA GLY A 142 -7.60 -5.84 43.21
C GLY A 142 -8.95 -5.14 42.97
N THR A 143 -8.97 -3.80 42.85
CA THR A 143 -10.15 -3.04 42.43
C THR A 143 -10.21 -2.97 40.90
N LEU A 144 -11.42 -3.07 40.35
CA LEU A 144 -11.73 -2.86 38.95
C LEU A 144 -12.54 -1.57 38.80
N TYR A 145 -12.05 -0.66 37.95
CA TYR A 145 -12.72 0.59 37.59
C TYR A 145 -13.27 0.52 36.17
N ARG A 146 -14.41 1.18 35.94
CA ARG A 146 -15.07 1.24 34.62
C ARG A 146 -15.48 2.65 34.25
N PHE A 147 -15.31 2.99 32.98
CA PHE A 147 -15.89 4.16 32.33
C PHE A 147 -16.05 3.94 30.83
N THR A 148 -16.80 4.81 30.17
CA THR A 148 -16.96 4.81 28.71
C THR A 148 -16.46 6.15 28.16
N VAL A 149 -15.72 6.12 27.06
CA VAL A 149 -15.43 7.31 26.25
C VAL A 149 -16.29 7.27 25.01
N ASP A 150 -16.99 8.36 24.70
CA ASP A 150 -17.78 8.50 23.47
C ASP A 150 -17.05 9.45 22.51
N CYS A 151 -16.47 8.88 21.46
CA CYS A 151 -15.57 9.55 20.53
C CYS A 151 -16.37 10.23 19.40
N ALA A 152 -16.25 11.56 19.29
CA ALA A 152 -16.90 12.36 18.26
C ALA A 152 -15.88 13.26 17.55
N PHE A 153 -14.90 12.64 16.89
CA PHE A 153 -13.81 13.32 16.20
C PHE A 153 -14.21 13.76 14.79
N PRO A 154 -13.75 14.94 14.31
CA PRO A 154 -13.92 15.33 12.91
C PRO A 154 -13.11 14.41 11.98
N VAL A 155 -13.56 14.27 10.74
CA VAL A 155 -12.93 13.40 9.74
C VAL A 155 -11.49 13.83 9.47
N GLN A 156 -10.55 12.88 9.47
CA GLN A 156 -9.14 13.15 9.16
C GLN A 156 -8.69 12.43 7.90
N LEU A 157 -7.89 13.11 7.08
CA LEU A 157 -7.27 12.55 5.87
C LEU A 157 -5.79 12.32 6.10
N SER A 158 -5.34 11.08 5.92
CA SER A 158 -3.94 10.67 5.84
C SER A 158 -3.61 10.21 4.42
N LEU A 159 -2.54 10.73 3.82
CA LEU A 159 -2.09 10.37 2.48
C LEU A 159 -0.61 10.71 2.27
N ASN A 160 0.01 10.05 1.29
CA ASN A 160 1.31 10.46 0.76
C ASN A 160 1.13 11.75 -0.05
N ALA A 161 1.52 12.90 0.51
CA ALA A 161 1.37 14.21 -0.12
C ALA A 161 2.28 14.43 -1.37
N ALA A 162 3.18 13.49 -1.65
CA ALA A 162 3.98 13.46 -2.87
C ALA A 162 4.04 12.04 -3.44
N ALA A 163 4.01 11.91 -4.77
CA ALA A 163 4.17 10.66 -5.50
C ALA A 163 4.73 10.92 -6.91
N ARG A 164 5.43 9.95 -7.48
CA ARG A 164 6.02 10.09 -8.83
C ARG A 164 5.06 9.67 -9.92
N GLN A 165 5.30 10.17 -11.11
CA GLN A 165 4.74 9.65 -12.36
C GLN A 165 4.81 8.10 -12.39
N GLY A 166 3.64 7.46 -12.38
CA GLY A 166 3.48 6.01 -12.38
C GLY A 166 3.14 5.37 -11.02
N GLU A 167 3.18 6.10 -9.91
CA GLU A 167 2.90 5.55 -8.57
C GLU A 167 1.43 5.72 -8.16
N THR A 168 1.03 5.07 -7.05
CA THR A 168 -0.31 5.18 -6.48
C THR A 168 -0.23 5.93 -5.14
N VAL A 169 -0.97 7.02 -5.01
CA VAL A 169 -1.23 7.65 -3.70
C VAL A 169 -2.31 6.85 -2.99
N VAL A 170 -2.03 6.42 -1.76
CA VAL A 170 -3.03 5.83 -0.87
C VAL A 170 -3.62 6.95 -0.02
N LEU A 171 -4.92 7.19 -0.16
CA LEU A 171 -5.70 8.06 0.71
C LEU A 171 -6.41 7.20 1.75
N ARG A 172 -6.28 7.53 3.03
CA ARG A 172 -7.02 6.91 4.14
C ARG A 172 -7.82 7.97 4.90
N THR A 173 -9.10 7.72 5.13
CA THR A 173 -10.00 8.55 5.94
C THR A 173 -10.18 7.93 7.33
N LEU A 174 -9.81 8.63 8.40
CA LEU A 174 -10.09 8.25 9.79
C LEU A 174 -11.39 8.93 10.27
N TYR A 175 -12.08 8.31 11.22
CA TYR A 175 -13.29 8.84 11.88
C TYR A 175 -14.50 9.08 10.97
N ALA A 176 -14.49 8.51 9.75
CA ALA A 176 -15.54 8.66 8.74
C ALA A 176 -16.60 7.54 8.75
N ASP A 177 -16.70 6.77 9.85
CA ASP A 177 -17.67 5.68 9.98
C ASP A 177 -19.12 6.16 9.78
N GLY A 178 -19.83 5.52 8.85
CA GLY A 178 -21.22 5.87 8.52
C GLY A 178 -21.41 7.10 7.63
N ALA A 179 -20.35 7.86 7.33
CA ALA A 179 -20.39 8.96 6.38
C ALA A 179 -20.40 8.43 4.93
N GLU A 180 -21.22 9.04 4.06
CA GLU A 180 -21.06 8.82 2.61
C GLU A 180 -19.78 9.52 2.14
N LEU A 181 -18.84 8.74 1.61
CA LEU A 181 -17.54 9.22 1.12
C LEU A 181 -17.55 9.40 -0.39
N SER A 182 -17.11 10.58 -0.82
CA SER A 182 -16.79 10.88 -2.21
C SER A 182 -15.52 11.73 -2.29
N ALA A 183 -14.87 11.74 -3.46
CA ALA A 183 -13.70 12.56 -3.68
C ALA A 183 -13.57 12.97 -5.15
N GLU A 184 -12.95 14.11 -5.38
CA GLU A 184 -12.62 14.66 -6.70
C GLU A 184 -11.15 15.05 -6.73
N SER A 185 -10.48 14.83 -7.87
CA SER A 185 -9.07 15.21 -8.02
C SER A 185 -8.72 15.59 -9.46
N ASP A 186 -7.83 16.57 -9.59
CA ASP A 186 -7.28 17.07 -10.87
C ASP A 186 -6.48 15.99 -11.64
N LEU A 187 -6.22 14.84 -11.02
CA LEU A 187 -5.56 13.68 -11.66
C LEU A 187 -6.46 12.95 -12.69
N GLY A 188 -7.74 13.29 -12.80
CA GLY A 188 -8.60 12.89 -13.93
C GLY A 188 -9.25 11.51 -13.83
N PHE A 189 -9.58 11.06 -12.61
CA PHE A 189 -10.39 9.87 -12.34
C PHE A 189 -11.26 10.11 -11.09
N SER A 190 -12.30 9.31 -10.90
CA SER A 190 -13.08 9.28 -9.65
C SER A 190 -12.49 8.24 -8.68
N PRO A 191 -11.97 8.64 -7.51
CA PRO A 191 -11.54 7.70 -6.47
C PRO A 191 -12.70 6.80 -6.01
N ARG A 192 -12.37 5.61 -5.53
CA ARG A 192 -13.33 4.63 -4.98
C ARG A 192 -12.89 4.26 -3.57
N PHE A 193 -13.81 4.36 -2.61
CA PHE A 193 -13.55 4.03 -1.21
C PHE A 193 -13.91 2.58 -0.89
N PHE A 194 -13.09 1.92 -0.07
CA PHE A 194 -13.32 0.60 0.50
C PHE A 194 -12.82 0.54 1.95
N SER A 195 -13.36 -0.39 2.73
CA SER A 195 -13.04 -0.53 4.15
C SER A 195 -11.67 -1.18 4.36
N ALA A 196 -10.83 -0.59 5.20
CA ALA A 196 -9.59 -1.20 5.67
C ALA A 196 -9.81 -2.29 6.75
N GLY A 197 -11.06 -2.56 7.14
CA GLY A 197 -11.42 -3.48 8.23
C GLY A 197 -11.30 -2.84 9.62
N ASP A 198 -10.22 -2.09 9.88
CA ASP A 198 -10.03 -1.32 11.12
C ASP A 198 -11.16 -0.29 11.36
N GLY A 199 -11.67 0.33 10.30
CA GLY A 199 -12.79 1.28 10.29
C GLY A 199 -12.55 2.47 9.38
N SER A 200 -11.28 2.82 9.21
CA SER A 200 -10.89 3.75 8.16
C SER A 200 -11.25 3.20 6.77
N GLN A 201 -11.52 4.12 5.85
CA GLN A 201 -11.76 3.81 4.45
C GLN A 201 -10.53 4.22 3.64
N ILE A 202 -10.18 3.45 2.62
CA ILE A 202 -9.06 3.69 1.72
C ILE A 202 -9.60 4.00 0.33
N ALA A 203 -8.99 4.96 -0.35
CA ALA A 203 -9.10 5.14 -1.81
C ALA A 203 -7.71 5.17 -2.46
N LEU A 204 -7.64 4.62 -3.67
CA LEU A 204 -6.40 4.50 -4.43
C LEU A 204 -6.37 5.49 -5.58
N LEU A 205 -5.39 6.39 -5.54
CA LEU A 205 -5.26 7.55 -6.41
C LEU A 205 -4.05 7.39 -7.35
N PRO A 206 -4.22 6.81 -8.55
CA PRO A 206 -3.12 6.56 -9.47
C PRO A 206 -2.59 7.82 -10.14
N VAL A 207 -1.26 7.97 -10.16
CA VAL A 207 -0.57 9.01 -10.94
C VAL A 207 -0.10 8.40 -12.25
N ARG A 208 -0.71 8.79 -13.38
CA ARG A 208 -0.32 8.30 -14.72
C ARG A 208 1.14 8.68 -15.03
N TYR A 209 1.88 7.82 -15.73
CA TYR A 209 3.26 8.12 -16.13
C TYR A 209 3.40 9.31 -17.10
N THR A 210 2.30 9.82 -17.65
CA THR A 210 2.24 11.04 -18.48
C THR A 210 1.68 12.26 -17.74
N THR A 211 1.26 12.15 -16.48
CA THR A 211 0.78 13.30 -15.70
C THR A 211 1.92 14.31 -15.57
N PRO A 212 1.75 15.59 -15.94
CA PRO A 212 2.78 16.61 -15.73
C PRO A 212 3.23 16.70 -14.27
N ALA A 213 4.48 17.08 -14.04
CA ALA A 213 4.94 17.39 -12.69
C ALA A 213 4.32 18.71 -12.22
N GLY A 214 3.84 18.76 -10.97
CA GLY A 214 3.07 19.89 -10.46
C GLY A 214 2.31 19.57 -9.17
N VAL A 215 1.44 20.48 -8.76
CA VAL A 215 0.55 20.31 -7.61
C VAL A 215 -0.87 20.07 -8.12
N TYR A 216 -1.52 19.05 -7.58
CA TYR A 216 -2.85 18.60 -7.98
C TYR A 216 -3.79 18.65 -6.77
N GLY A 217 -4.99 19.18 -6.96
CA GLY A 217 -6.03 19.22 -5.94
C GLY A 217 -6.61 17.83 -5.65
N LEU A 218 -6.95 17.63 -4.38
CA LEU A 218 -7.82 16.56 -3.90
C LEU A 218 -8.85 17.18 -2.96
N THR A 219 -10.13 17.03 -3.29
CA THR A 219 -11.25 17.33 -2.39
C THR A 219 -11.87 16.01 -1.96
N VAL A 220 -12.09 15.84 -0.66
CA VAL A 220 -12.81 14.69 -0.09
C VAL A 220 -14.03 15.22 0.66
N THR A 221 -15.20 14.64 0.39
CA THR A 221 -16.45 14.94 1.09
C THR A 221 -16.85 13.71 1.90
N ALA A 222 -17.15 13.93 3.18
CA ALA A 222 -17.55 12.91 4.15
C ALA A 222 -18.80 13.39 4.89
N GLY A 223 -19.98 13.05 4.36
CA GLY A 223 -21.23 13.67 4.80
C GLY A 223 -21.21 15.18 4.59
N ASP A 224 -21.38 15.95 5.67
CA ASP A 224 -21.32 17.42 5.65
C ASP A 224 -19.89 18.00 5.72
N GLU A 225 -18.86 17.19 6.02
CA GLU A 225 -17.47 17.64 6.06
C GLU A 225 -16.84 17.65 4.67
N VAL A 226 -16.14 18.74 4.31
CA VAL A 226 -15.37 18.87 3.06
C VAL A 226 -13.93 19.22 3.38
N LEU A 227 -13.01 18.33 3.03
CA LEU A 227 -11.58 18.42 3.34
C LEU A 227 -10.75 18.46 2.05
N THR A 228 -9.93 19.49 1.91
CA THR A 228 -8.99 19.63 0.78
C THR A 228 -7.57 19.21 1.15
N ARG A 229 -6.84 18.67 0.18
CA ARG A 229 -5.42 18.31 0.23
C ARG A 229 -4.77 18.61 -1.12
N GLU A 230 -3.45 18.69 -1.09
CA GLU A 230 -2.61 18.81 -2.29
C GLU A 230 -1.81 17.51 -2.49
N ILE A 231 -1.64 17.11 -3.75
CA ILE A 231 -0.78 16.01 -4.17
C ILE A 231 0.31 16.58 -5.08
N VAL A 232 1.56 16.47 -4.65
CA VAL A 232 2.73 16.85 -5.46
C VAL A 232 3.10 15.68 -6.38
N VAL A 233 2.92 15.87 -7.69
CA VAL A 233 3.37 14.91 -8.70
C VAL A 233 4.82 15.22 -9.05
N GLU A 234 5.74 14.33 -8.66
CA GLU A 234 7.14 14.37 -9.04
C GLU A 234 7.36 13.82 -10.46
N GLN A 235 8.26 14.45 -11.23
CA GLN A 235 8.74 13.89 -12.48
C GLN A 235 9.58 12.63 -12.21
N ARG A 236 9.35 11.57 -12.98
CA ARG A 236 10.17 10.35 -12.97
C ARG A 236 11.04 10.31 -14.23
N GLU A 237 12.33 10.00 -14.06
CA GLU A 237 13.15 9.56 -15.19
C GLU A 237 12.80 8.12 -15.54
N PHE A 238 12.59 7.85 -16.83
CA PHE A 238 12.23 6.54 -17.34
C PHE A 238 13.33 6.02 -18.25
N GLU A 239 13.67 4.74 -18.08
CA GLU A 239 14.64 4.03 -18.90
C GLU A 239 14.23 4.04 -20.39
N VAL A 240 15.20 4.14 -21.30
CA VAL A 240 14.99 4.04 -22.74
C VAL A 240 15.55 2.72 -23.23
N GLN A 241 14.74 1.95 -23.94
CA GLN A 241 15.06 0.63 -24.46
C GLN A 241 14.84 0.61 -25.97
N TYR A 242 15.85 0.12 -26.69
CA TYR A 242 15.77 -0.17 -28.13
C TYR A 242 15.62 -1.68 -28.27
N LEU A 243 14.55 -2.11 -28.93
CA LEU A 243 14.19 -3.51 -29.12
C LEU A 243 14.41 -3.90 -30.58
N GLU A 244 15.34 -4.82 -30.79
CA GLU A 244 15.52 -5.54 -32.05
C GLU A 244 14.74 -6.85 -31.98
N MET A 245 13.89 -7.11 -32.97
CA MET A 245 13.13 -8.35 -33.12
C MET A 245 12.90 -8.70 -34.59
N ASP A 246 12.41 -9.91 -34.85
CA ASP A 246 12.00 -10.32 -36.19
C ASP A 246 10.98 -9.34 -36.81
N ALA A 247 11.14 -9.08 -38.11
CA ALA A 247 10.37 -8.06 -38.81
C ALA A 247 8.88 -8.42 -38.93
N ALA A 248 8.55 -9.68 -39.24
CA ALA A 248 7.17 -10.13 -39.30
C ALA A 248 6.52 -10.05 -37.91
N THR A 249 7.24 -10.44 -36.87
CA THR A 249 6.78 -10.33 -35.47
C THR A 249 6.47 -8.87 -35.09
N ALA A 250 7.29 -7.91 -35.51
CA ALA A 250 7.03 -6.48 -35.27
C ALA A 250 5.83 -5.95 -36.10
N GLU A 251 5.77 -6.30 -37.40
CA GLU A 251 4.72 -5.88 -38.35
C GLU A 251 3.35 -6.51 -38.05
N GLU A 252 3.30 -7.69 -37.42
CA GLU A 252 2.06 -8.34 -36.97
C GLU A 252 1.59 -7.83 -35.60
N THR A 253 2.48 -7.26 -34.77
CA THR A 253 2.19 -6.90 -33.36
C THR A 253 2.31 -5.39 -33.09
N ALA A 254 3.38 -4.89 -32.49
CA ALA A 254 3.48 -3.51 -32.03
C ALA A 254 3.35 -2.45 -33.15
N LEU A 255 3.82 -2.76 -34.36
CA LEU A 255 3.71 -1.87 -35.52
C LEU A 255 2.40 -2.10 -36.31
N SER A 256 1.58 -3.07 -35.91
CA SER A 256 0.28 -3.38 -36.53
C SER A 256 -0.82 -2.48 -35.97
N ALA A 257 -1.36 -1.58 -36.80
CA ALA A 257 -2.56 -0.82 -36.45
C ALA A 257 -3.75 -1.73 -36.11
N ALA A 258 -3.83 -2.93 -36.68
CA ALA A 258 -4.90 -3.89 -36.41
C ALA A 258 -4.73 -4.60 -35.05
N ALA A 259 -3.50 -4.94 -34.64
CA ALA A 259 -3.24 -5.56 -33.34
C ALA A 259 -3.41 -4.55 -32.19
N ASN A 260 -3.03 -3.30 -32.40
CA ASN A 260 -3.30 -2.21 -31.46
C ASN A 260 -4.81 -1.98 -31.33
N ALA A 261 -5.56 -1.89 -32.44
CA ALA A 261 -7.01 -1.73 -32.41
C ALA A 261 -7.75 -2.90 -31.73
N GLU A 262 -7.28 -4.15 -31.91
CA GLU A 262 -7.85 -5.30 -31.18
C GLU A 262 -7.63 -5.18 -29.66
N TRP A 263 -6.47 -4.68 -29.22
CA TRP A 263 -6.18 -4.46 -27.81
C TRP A 263 -7.02 -3.29 -27.24
N GLU A 264 -7.21 -2.21 -28.01
CA GLU A 264 -8.11 -1.11 -27.67
C GLU A 264 -9.60 -1.53 -27.60
N GLU A 265 -10.02 -2.50 -28.41
CA GLU A 265 -11.39 -3.07 -28.36
C GLU A 265 -11.58 -4.04 -27.19
N LYS A 266 -10.64 -4.96 -26.97
CA LYS A 266 -10.81 -6.11 -26.06
C LYS A 266 -10.26 -5.90 -24.65
N VAL A 267 -9.18 -5.13 -24.48
CA VAL A 267 -8.39 -5.09 -23.23
C VAL A 267 -8.41 -3.72 -22.55
N GLU A 268 -8.30 -2.62 -23.30
CA GLU A 268 -8.39 -1.27 -22.73
C GLU A 268 -9.69 -1.03 -21.93
N PRO A 269 -10.90 -1.46 -22.38
CA PRO A 269 -12.13 -1.24 -21.62
C PRO A 269 -12.18 -2.02 -20.29
N LEU A 270 -11.48 -3.14 -20.19
CA LEU A 270 -11.44 -3.96 -18.97
C LEU A 270 -10.87 -3.17 -17.78
N LYS A 271 -9.93 -2.26 -18.04
CA LYS A 271 -9.32 -1.39 -17.01
C LYS A 271 -10.32 -0.47 -16.32
N ALA A 272 -11.46 -0.18 -16.94
CA ALA A 272 -12.54 0.65 -16.39
C ALA A 272 -13.63 -0.14 -15.64
N VAL A 273 -13.63 -1.48 -15.70
CA VAL A 273 -14.45 -2.32 -14.81
C VAL A 273 -14.10 -2.01 -13.35
N ALA A 274 -15.06 -2.09 -12.43
CA ALA A 274 -14.80 -1.90 -11.00
C ALA A 274 -15.95 -2.50 -10.18
N ASP A 275 -15.74 -3.70 -9.65
CA ASP A 275 -16.72 -4.34 -8.77
C ASP A 275 -16.70 -3.66 -7.38
N PRO A 276 -17.86 -3.38 -6.76
CA PRO A 276 -17.93 -2.77 -5.42
C PRO A 276 -17.71 -3.82 -4.30
N VAL A 277 -16.74 -4.71 -4.50
CA VAL A 277 -16.41 -5.85 -3.63
C VAL A 277 -14.90 -6.01 -3.64
N GLN A 278 -14.27 -6.11 -2.47
CA GLN A 278 -12.85 -6.44 -2.35
C GLN A 278 -12.68 -7.95 -2.44
N TYR A 279 -11.94 -8.43 -3.44
CA TYR A 279 -11.51 -9.83 -3.53
C TYR A 279 -10.12 -10.04 -2.93
N TRP A 280 -9.19 -9.08 -3.10
CA TRP A 280 -7.80 -9.24 -2.68
C TRP A 280 -7.63 -9.30 -1.15
N GLU A 281 -6.66 -10.11 -0.72
CA GLU A 281 -6.32 -10.30 0.69
C GLU A 281 -4.83 -10.06 0.89
N GLY A 282 -4.47 -9.03 1.67
CA GLY A 282 -3.08 -8.64 1.93
C GLY A 282 -2.26 -8.33 0.66
N PRO A 283 -0.91 -8.32 0.77
CA PRO A 283 -0.03 -7.98 -0.34
C PRO A 283 -0.14 -8.96 -1.52
N PHE A 284 0.12 -8.47 -2.72
CA PHE A 284 0.15 -9.26 -3.94
C PHE A 284 1.45 -10.07 -3.99
N LEU A 285 1.41 -11.30 -4.52
CA LEU A 285 2.63 -12.04 -4.82
C LEU A 285 3.21 -11.59 -6.17
N GLN A 286 4.53 -11.70 -6.33
CA GLN A 286 5.16 -11.65 -7.64
C GLN A 286 4.75 -12.93 -8.41
N PRO A 287 4.05 -12.82 -9.56
CA PRO A 287 3.33 -13.95 -10.17
C PRO A 287 4.23 -15.05 -10.76
N VAL A 288 5.51 -14.75 -10.96
CA VAL A 288 6.56 -15.66 -11.43
C VAL A 288 7.85 -15.31 -10.70
N SER A 289 8.60 -16.32 -10.25
CA SER A 289 9.96 -16.11 -9.71
C SER A 289 10.95 -15.90 -10.85
N GLY A 290 11.58 -14.72 -10.90
CA GLY A 290 12.48 -14.31 -11.97
C GLY A 290 13.05 -12.91 -11.76
N GLU A 291 14.04 -12.54 -12.59
CA GLU A 291 14.63 -11.20 -12.62
C GLU A 291 13.71 -10.24 -13.39
N ILE A 292 13.53 -9.00 -12.89
CA ILE A 292 12.76 -7.97 -13.60
C ILE A 292 13.70 -7.27 -14.59
N THR A 293 13.54 -7.58 -15.86
CA THR A 293 14.45 -7.17 -16.95
C THR A 293 14.01 -5.89 -17.66
N THR A 294 12.76 -5.45 -17.50
CA THR A 294 12.34 -4.09 -17.89
C THR A 294 11.39 -3.49 -16.85
N GLN A 295 11.65 -2.25 -16.43
CA GLN A 295 10.86 -1.53 -15.44
C GLN A 295 9.60 -0.86 -16.02
N PHE A 296 8.68 -0.49 -15.13
CA PHE A 296 7.46 0.24 -15.47
C PHE A 296 7.73 1.63 -16.08
N GLY A 297 6.95 1.98 -17.10
CA GLY A 297 6.97 3.27 -17.78
C GLY A 297 8.13 3.46 -18.76
N CYS A 298 8.99 2.45 -18.94
CA CYS A 298 10.10 2.43 -19.90
C CYS A 298 9.64 2.87 -21.31
N ILE A 299 10.51 3.63 -21.99
CA ILE A 299 10.32 4.15 -23.34
C ILE A 299 10.89 3.13 -24.32
N ARG A 300 10.03 2.51 -25.13
CA ARG A 300 10.40 1.41 -26.05
C ARG A 300 10.34 1.85 -27.50
N TYR A 301 11.48 1.80 -28.19
CA TYR A 301 11.60 1.93 -29.64
C TYR A 301 11.79 0.54 -30.26
N THR A 302 11.15 0.26 -31.39
CA THR A 302 11.07 -1.10 -31.98
C THR A 302 11.58 -1.07 -33.42
N ASN A 303 12.59 -1.87 -33.74
CA ASN A 303 13.16 -2.01 -35.09
C ASN A 303 13.40 -0.66 -35.81
N ASP A 304 14.08 0.27 -35.13
CA ASP A 304 14.35 1.66 -35.57
C ASP A 304 13.12 2.56 -35.86
N ASP A 305 11.88 2.14 -35.55
CA ASP A 305 10.73 3.04 -35.67
C ASP A 305 10.86 4.25 -34.72
N PRO A 306 10.67 5.50 -35.20
CA PRO A 306 10.85 6.70 -34.39
C PRO A 306 9.73 6.96 -33.37
N THR A 307 8.68 6.14 -33.33
CA THR A 307 7.50 6.29 -32.48
C THR A 307 7.66 5.45 -31.20
N PRO A 308 7.94 6.06 -30.04
CA PRO A 308 8.11 5.29 -28.81
C PRO A 308 6.78 4.78 -28.25
N SER A 309 6.76 3.51 -27.90
CA SER A 309 5.74 2.93 -27.02
C SER A 309 6.12 3.11 -25.54
N ARG A 310 5.16 2.89 -24.63
CA ARG A 310 5.36 3.01 -23.18
C ARG A 310 5.04 1.70 -22.48
N HIS A 311 5.96 1.25 -21.64
CA HIS A 311 5.84 -0.02 -20.96
C HIS A 311 4.84 0.05 -19.80
N GLY A 312 3.68 -0.61 -19.94
CA GLY A 312 2.56 -0.52 -18.99
C GLY A 312 2.69 -1.36 -17.71
N GLY A 313 3.78 -2.11 -17.55
CA GLY A 313 3.99 -3.09 -16.48
C GLY A 313 5.48 -3.34 -16.21
N ILE A 314 5.80 -4.50 -15.65
CA ILE A 314 7.17 -5.01 -15.49
C ILE A 314 7.32 -6.32 -16.25
N ASP A 315 8.50 -6.56 -16.82
CA ASP A 315 8.82 -7.81 -17.50
C ASP A 315 9.69 -8.68 -16.60
N ILE A 316 9.20 -9.88 -16.27
CA ILE A 316 9.82 -10.85 -15.37
C ILE A 316 10.39 -12.00 -16.22
N ALA A 317 11.71 -12.07 -16.33
CA ALA A 317 12.38 -13.09 -17.14
C ALA A 317 12.32 -14.47 -16.46
N ALA A 318 11.74 -15.44 -17.18
CA ALA A 318 11.57 -16.82 -16.75
C ALA A 318 11.48 -17.73 -17.99
N LYS A 319 11.67 -19.04 -17.81
CA LYS A 319 11.68 -19.99 -18.93
C LYS A 319 10.26 -20.25 -19.44
N THR A 320 10.10 -20.51 -20.74
CA THR A 320 8.86 -21.04 -21.29
C THR A 320 8.41 -22.28 -20.51
N GLY A 321 7.13 -22.37 -20.18
CA GLY A 321 6.58 -23.46 -19.34
C GLY A 321 6.79 -23.29 -17.83
N THR A 322 7.28 -22.13 -17.36
CA THR A 322 7.25 -21.80 -15.91
C THR A 322 5.82 -21.41 -15.50
N ASP A 323 5.30 -21.95 -14.41
CA ASP A 323 3.96 -21.63 -13.91
C ASP A 323 3.78 -20.12 -13.66
N VAL A 324 2.69 -19.55 -14.18
CA VAL A 324 2.22 -18.19 -13.86
C VAL A 324 1.10 -18.30 -12.82
N LEU A 325 1.26 -17.60 -11.70
CA LEU A 325 0.32 -17.62 -10.58
C LEU A 325 -0.52 -16.33 -10.52
N ALA A 326 -1.77 -16.43 -10.08
CA ALA A 326 -2.61 -15.28 -9.79
C ALA A 326 -2.00 -14.46 -8.63
N ALA A 327 -1.68 -13.19 -8.89
CA ALA A 327 -0.98 -12.31 -7.96
C ALA A 327 -1.80 -11.99 -6.70
N ASN A 328 -3.13 -12.02 -6.78
CA ASN A 328 -4.03 -12.02 -5.62
C ASN A 328 -5.37 -12.69 -5.99
N ASN A 329 -6.23 -12.91 -4.98
CA ASN A 329 -7.61 -13.36 -5.15
C ASN A 329 -8.39 -12.44 -6.12
N GLY A 330 -9.25 -12.98 -6.97
CA GLY A 330 -10.06 -12.18 -7.90
C GLY A 330 -10.94 -12.99 -8.85
N ARG A 331 -11.52 -12.30 -9.83
CA ARG A 331 -12.29 -12.90 -10.93
C ARG A 331 -11.60 -12.62 -12.27
N VAL A 332 -11.41 -13.65 -13.08
CA VAL A 332 -10.87 -13.54 -14.44
C VAL A 332 -11.88 -12.79 -15.31
N LEU A 333 -11.51 -11.60 -15.80
CA LEU A 333 -12.30 -10.82 -16.77
C LEU A 333 -12.07 -11.31 -18.20
N PHE A 334 -10.85 -11.77 -18.50
CA PHE A 334 -10.41 -12.11 -19.84
C PHE A 334 -9.34 -13.19 -19.80
N ALA A 335 -9.40 -14.14 -20.74
CA ALA A 335 -8.47 -15.25 -20.88
C ALA A 335 -8.47 -15.75 -22.34
N GLU A 336 -7.88 -14.96 -23.24
CA GLU A 336 -7.82 -15.27 -24.68
C GLU A 336 -6.44 -14.98 -25.27
N ARG A 337 -6.23 -15.35 -26.53
CA ARG A 337 -5.10 -14.89 -27.34
C ARG A 337 -5.53 -13.69 -28.18
N ILE A 338 -4.72 -12.63 -28.15
CA ILE A 338 -4.82 -11.48 -29.07
C ILE A 338 -3.45 -11.16 -29.67
N GLN A 339 -3.42 -10.41 -30.77
CA GLN A 339 -2.21 -10.26 -31.58
C GLN A 339 -1.09 -9.52 -30.83
N LEU A 340 -1.40 -8.38 -30.21
CA LEU A 340 -0.39 -7.54 -29.56
C LEU A 340 0.25 -8.20 -28.33
N THR A 341 -0.56 -8.71 -27.40
CA THR A 341 -0.09 -9.22 -26.10
C THR A 341 -0.01 -10.75 -26.02
N GLY A 342 -0.32 -11.46 -27.10
CA GLY A 342 -0.31 -12.92 -27.12
C GLY A 342 -1.39 -13.53 -26.23
N ASN A 343 -1.10 -14.67 -25.62
CA ASN A 343 -2.00 -15.30 -24.66
C ASN A 343 -2.05 -14.42 -23.39
N THR A 344 -3.25 -13.95 -23.06
CA THR A 344 -3.49 -12.82 -22.16
C THR A 344 -4.53 -13.18 -21.11
N VAL A 345 -4.22 -12.95 -19.84
CA VAL A 345 -5.20 -13.01 -18.73
C VAL A 345 -5.33 -11.64 -18.08
N VAL A 346 -6.55 -11.30 -17.65
CA VAL A 346 -6.86 -10.11 -16.85
C VAL A 346 -7.74 -10.52 -15.68
N ILE A 347 -7.38 -10.11 -14.46
CA ILE A 347 -8.11 -10.42 -13.22
C ILE A 347 -8.60 -9.12 -12.57
N GLU A 348 -9.90 -9.03 -12.26
CA GLU A 348 -10.48 -8.03 -11.38
C GLU A 348 -10.24 -8.44 -9.93
N HIS A 349 -9.69 -7.52 -9.14
CA HIS A 349 -9.53 -7.68 -7.69
C HIS A 349 -10.59 -6.91 -6.90
N GLY A 350 -11.27 -5.94 -7.52
CA GLY A 350 -12.29 -5.11 -6.88
C GLY A 350 -11.91 -3.64 -6.83
N TYR A 351 -12.90 -2.78 -6.60
CA TYR A 351 -12.75 -1.33 -6.42
C TYR A 351 -11.91 -0.61 -7.50
N GLY A 352 -11.80 -1.19 -8.70
CA GLY A 352 -11.02 -0.65 -9.81
C GLY A 352 -9.60 -1.23 -9.94
N LEU A 353 -9.14 -2.08 -9.01
CA LEU A 353 -7.83 -2.75 -9.04
C LEU A 353 -7.85 -4.01 -9.92
N LYS A 354 -6.89 -4.14 -10.85
CA LYS A 354 -6.71 -5.30 -11.74
C LYS A 354 -5.25 -5.70 -11.89
N SER A 355 -5.03 -6.98 -12.20
CA SER A 355 -3.76 -7.48 -12.74
C SER A 355 -3.89 -8.01 -14.16
N PHE A 356 -2.83 -7.85 -14.95
CA PHE A 356 -2.72 -8.23 -16.35
C PHE A 356 -1.47 -9.09 -16.55
N TYR A 357 -1.60 -10.13 -17.37
CA TYR A 357 -0.57 -11.14 -17.61
C TYR A 357 -0.50 -11.37 -19.12
N TYR A 358 0.63 -11.06 -19.77
CA TYR A 358 0.78 -11.18 -21.23
C TYR A 358 1.91 -12.15 -21.62
N HIS A 359 1.99 -12.43 -22.92
CA HIS A 359 3.04 -13.21 -23.58
C HIS A 359 3.12 -14.70 -23.22
N MET A 360 2.16 -15.21 -22.46
CA MET A 360 2.11 -16.60 -21.98
C MET A 360 2.12 -17.65 -23.11
N ASP A 361 2.54 -18.86 -22.78
CA ASP A 361 2.56 -20.01 -23.72
C ASP A 361 1.24 -20.80 -23.67
N SER A 362 0.68 -20.96 -22.47
CA SER A 362 -0.59 -21.63 -22.22
C SER A 362 -1.47 -20.85 -21.23
N LEU A 363 -2.78 -21.10 -21.27
CA LEU A 363 -3.77 -20.58 -20.32
C LEU A 363 -4.36 -21.75 -19.53
N SER A 364 -4.55 -21.57 -18.22
CA SER A 364 -5.14 -22.57 -17.31
C SER A 364 -6.50 -22.16 -16.73
N VAL A 365 -7.01 -20.98 -17.11
CA VAL A 365 -8.31 -20.40 -16.68
C VAL A 365 -9.07 -19.80 -17.86
N SER A 366 -10.37 -19.56 -17.67
CA SER A 366 -11.31 -18.94 -18.60
C SER A 366 -11.92 -17.65 -18.03
N ALA A 367 -12.48 -16.80 -18.90
CA ALA A 367 -13.23 -15.62 -18.46
C ALA A 367 -14.46 -16.03 -17.62
N GLY A 368 -14.62 -15.40 -16.45
CA GLY A 368 -15.64 -15.73 -15.46
C GLY A 368 -15.13 -16.57 -14.27
N ASP A 369 -13.97 -17.22 -14.38
CA ASP A 369 -13.41 -18.04 -13.29
C ASP A 369 -13.06 -17.19 -12.06
N ALA A 370 -13.28 -17.74 -10.87
CA ALA A 370 -12.81 -17.19 -9.61
C ALA A 370 -11.49 -17.86 -9.21
N VAL A 371 -10.47 -17.06 -8.91
CA VAL A 371 -9.10 -17.52 -8.61
C VAL A 371 -8.63 -16.96 -7.26
N LYS A 372 -7.78 -17.71 -6.58
CA LYS A 372 -7.12 -17.34 -5.33
C LYS A 372 -5.67 -16.93 -5.56
N LYS A 373 -5.11 -16.17 -4.62
CA LYS A 373 -3.69 -15.83 -4.60
C LYS A 373 -2.84 -17.10 -4.60
N GLY A 374 -2.07 -17.30 -5.68
CA GLY A 374 -1.22 -18.48 -5.85
C GLY A 374 -1.80 -19.60 -6.73
N ASP A 375 -3.04 -19.50 -7.22
CA ASP A 375 -3.58 -20.45 -8.20
C ASP A 375 -2.85 -20.29 -9.55
N LYS A 376 -2.54 -21.40 -10.24
CA LYS A 376 -1.94 -21.38 -11.58
C LYS A 376 -2.96 -20.91 -12.62
N ILE A 377 -2.64 -19.83 -13.34
CA ILE A 377 -3.49 -19.25 -14.39
C ILE A 377 -2.96 -19.46 -15.81
N GLY A 378 -1.72 -19.91 -15.96
CA GLY A 378 -1.07 -20.17 -17.24
C GLY A 378 0.39 -20.53 -17.09
N GLU A 379 1.14 -20.43 -18.18
CA GLU A 379 2.59 -20.69 -18.22
C GLU A 379 3.31 -19.58 -18.99
N VAL A 380 4.51 -19.21 -18.53
CA VAL A 380 5.39 -18.23 -19.18
C VAL A 380 5.66 -18.64 -20.62
N GLY A 381 5.70 -17.67 -21.53
CA GLY A 381 5.93 -17.89 -22.94
C GLY A 381 6.65 -16.73 -23.61
N THR A 382 6.48 -16.63 -24.93
CA THR A 382 7.05 -15.56 -25.76
C THR A 382 6.08 -15.12 -26.86
N THR A 383 4.77 -15.11 -26.57
CA THR A 383 3.73 -14.90 -27.58
C THR A 383 3.35 -13.43 -27.78
N GLY A 384 2.95 -13.05 -29.00
CA GLY A 384 2.69 -11.63 -29.33
C GLY A 384 3.98 -10.82 -29.37
N TYR A 385 3.91 -9.55 -28.95
CA TYR A 385 5.04 -8.60 -28.96
C TYR A 385 6.10 -8.95 -27.89
N SER A 386 7.00 -9.89 -28.20
CA SER A 386 8.05 -10.35 -27.29
C SER A 386 9.37 -10.64 -28.01
N THR A 387 10.49 -10.35 -27.34
CA THR A 387 11.86 -10.68 -27.78
C THR A 387 12.37 -12.02 -27.22
N GLY A 388 11.63 -12.68 -26.34
CA GLY A 388 12.02 -13.95 -25.72
C GLY A 388 11.25 -14.27 -24.43
N PRO A 389 11.50 -15.43 -23.80
CA PRO A 389 10.69 -15.91 -22.68
C PRO A 389 10.67 -14.98 -21.45
N HIS A 390 9.49 -14.44 -21.15
CA HIS A 390 9.21 -13.62 -19.97
C HIS A 390 7.69 -13.58 -19.69
N LEU A 391 7.32 -13.15 -18.49
CA LEU A 391 5.96 -12.69 -18.19
C LEU A 391 5.97 -11.17 -18.11
N HIS A 392 5.13 -10.51 -18.91
CA HIS A 392 4.75 -9.13 -18.64
C HIS A 392 3.63 -9.10 -17.60
N PHE A 393 3.83 -8.35 -16.52
CA PHE A 393 2.87 -8.16 -15.45
C PHE A 393 2.58 -6.67 -15.25
N ALA A 394 1.32 -6.27 -15.40
CA ALA A 394 0.87 -4.90 -15.14
C ALA A 394 -0.24 -4.87 -14.09
N LEU A 395 -0.29 -3.78 -13.31
CA LEU A 395 -1.42 -3.46 -12.44
C LEU A 395 -2.12 -2.21 -12.96
N ALA A 396 -3.45 -2.21 -12.92
CA ALA A 396 -4.24 -1.01 -13.16
C ALA A 396 -5.10 -0.68 -11.93
N VAL A 397 -5.18 0.60 -11.60
CA VAL A 397 -6.07 1.18 -10.59
C VAL A 397 -6.91 2.24 -11.29
N ASN A 398 -8.23 2.23 -11.12
CA ASN A 398 -9.14 3.27 -11.63
C ASN A 398 -8.87 3.70 -13.10
N ASN A 399 -8.75 2.73 -14.01
CA ASN A 399 -8.40 2.89 -15.43
C ASN A 399 -6.99 3.47 -15.76
N VAL A 400 -6.05 3.42 -14.81
CA VAL A 400 -4.67 3.88 -15.00
C VAL A 400 -3.70 2.74 -14.68
N PHE A 401 -2.81 2.40 -15.63
CA PHE A 401 -1.68 1.50 -15.34
C PHE A 401 -0.70 2.18 -14.37
N VAL A 402 -0.29 1.45 -13.34
CA VAL A 402 0.59 1.91 -12.26
C VAL A 402 1.74 0.92 -12.04
N ASN A 403 2.81 1.44 -11.44
CA ASN A 403 4.04 0.74 -11.11
C ASN A 403 3.78 -0.45 -10.16
N PRO A 404 3.87 -1.72 -10.62
CA PRO A 404 3.41 -2.87 -9.84
C PRO A 404 4.12 -3.08 -8.50
N TRP A 405 5.34 -2.53 -8.35
CA TRP A 405 6.13 -2.57 -7.12
C TRP A 405 5.36 -2.18 -5.85
N THR A 406 4.43 -1.22 -5.91
CA THR A 406 3.68 -0.77 -4.72
C THR A 406 2.72 -1.82 -4.16
N ALA A 407 2.41 -2.88 -4.90
CA ALA A 407 1.48 -3.93 -4.45
C ALA A 407 2.14 -5.14 -3.77
N PHE A 408 3.47 -5.28 -3.90
CA PHE A 408 4.19 -6.47 -3.40
C PHE A 408 4.59 -6.34 -1.92
N ASP A 409 5.16 -5.21 -1.52
CA ASP A 409 5.63 -4.94 -0.15
C ASP A 409 5.71 -3.41 0.05
N PRO A 410 5.05 -2.79 1.06
CA PRO A 410 4.17 -3.40 2.07
C PRO A 410 2.80 -3.84 1.53
N GLY A 411 2.47 -3.51 0.28
CA GLY A 411 1.16 -3.79 -0.34
C GLY A 411 0.30 -2.54 -0.57
N ILE A 412 -0.89 -2.79 -1.14
CA ILE A 412 -1.98 -1.82 -1.40
C ILE A 412 -3.06 -1.97 -0.32
#